data_AF-A0A5C6EU58-F1
#
_entry.id   AF-A0A5C6EU58-F1
#
_cell.length_a   1.000
_cell.length_b   1.000
_cell.length_c   1.000
_cell.angle_alpha   90.00
_cell.angle_beta   90.00
_cell.angle_gamma   90.00
#
_symmetry.space_group_name_H-M   'P 1'
#
loop_
_entity.id
_entity.type
_entity.pdbx_description
1 polymer ?
#
loop_
_entity_poly.entity_id
_entity_poly.type
_entity_poly.pdbx_seq_one_letter_code
_entity_poly.pdbx_strand_id
1 'polypeptide(L)'
;MGYTGYTSKRPRSILVIVGGLVATFSLVFGAFFATPQLHYALTMDPTPVEMTWQELVENGLTDNAHVRLTDVAMLSENPLDGFDGLPGLDQREQQAMFLQTFAGEKSPLIVAPTGDAANSVTTPARIVVPYFVSSIESAYEETLTSGTLTGRFTLVKSNDSANEFADMLLAARSGDLSGFSNGMGLGDESDGDKNGLDAMADDVGSIEVEDGAELASDETNATEPSQEQSQYVFEPIHSVASPQQAIQWFVLSALGVALGLVVCGAGGPSILCCFFFQGPSLLSLLGFPMRYGRPGLITRFIYAAIGISLVSYGYEQLTVTGRIDQLDGDLAYCVLGYLAVSVGSAALLGVIVSLAAQKLSTSTKPKTTTANKPNSKMSYAQACGMEADDAIGTRRYVQKQLSISDRSPSGRVNEAAEKLVKVGFSVPKTLTGRSAEGVSIGSVQLGCQDMVVVETEDTDDELQMRMISILEDGLTLITLSPGRCSVAEKRLGTSGYYSVCPSDDPEVLFSFHLEQTVSMAEKRKTVIVSFDEAELTDVCEFANRIFADIQTQYGEAYFEIGDARHGRFRYPPQPIRQEKSKAS
;
A
#
# COMPACT_ATOMS: atom_id res chain seq x y z
N MET A 1 11.89 20.60 -8.80
CA MET A 1 10.42 20.72 -8.76
C MET A 1 9.89 20.04 -7.50
N GLY A 2 9.74 20.79 -6.40
CA GLY A 2 9.16 20.27 -5.16
C GLY A 2 7.68 20.62 -5.11
N TYR A 3 6.80 19.61 -5.07
CA TYR A 3 5.36 19.79 -4.94
C TYR A 3 5.02 20.01 -3.45
N THR A 4 5.14 21.24 -2.97
CA THR A 4 4.81 21.64 -1.59
C THR A 4 3.40 22.24 -1.56
N GLY A 5 2.39 21.47 -1.19
CA GLY A 5 1.03 22.02 -1.11
C GLY A 5 -0.09 21.11 -0.61
N TYR A 6 0.18 20.07 0.18
CA TYR A 6 -0.85 19.29 0.88
C TYR A 6 -0.26 18.63 2.13
N THR A 7 -0.32 19.30 3.28
CA THR A 7 0.21 18.83 4.58
C THR A 7 -0.88 18.47 5.59
N SER A 8 -1.99 17.91 5.13
CA SER A 8 -2.83 17.00 5.93
C SER A 8 -3.04 15.69 5.15
N LYS A 9 -1.92 15.03 4.83
CA LYS A 9 -1.98 13.67 4.28
C LYS A 9 -1.91 12.72 5.48
N ARG A 10 -3.02 12.01 5.77
CA ARG A 10 -3.01 10.82 6.64
C ARG A 10 -1.73 10.01 6.38
N PRO A 11 -1.05 9.47 7.41
CA PRO A 11 0.20 8.73 7.22
C PRO A 11 -0.01 7.56 6.26
N ARG A 12 0.45 7.74 5.01
CA ARG A 12 0.21 6.83 3.88
C ARG A 12 1.00 5.52 4.00
N SER A 13 1.98 5.49 4.88
CA SER A 13 2.80 4.32 5.22
C SER A 13 2.04 3.27 6.02
N ILE A 14 1.08 3.67 6.86
CA ILE A 14 0.31 2.73 7.69
C ILE A 14 -0.48 1.75 6.81
N LEU A 15 -1.06 2.23 5.70
CA LEU A 15 -1.79 1.38 4.76
C LEU A 15 -0.89 0.33 4.10
N VAL A 16 0.37 0.67 3.80
CA VAL A 16 1.35 -0.29 3.25
C VAL A 16 1.66 -1.36 4.28
N ILE A 17 1.89 -0.96 5.53
CA ILE A 17 2.23 -1.90 6.61
C ILE A 17 1.04 -2.82 6.92
N VAL A 18 -0.13 -2.26 7.17
CA VAL A 18 -1.34 -3.04 7.50
C VAL A 18 -1.74 -3.94 6.33
N GLY A 19 -1.80 -3.38 5.10
CA GLY A 19 -2.12 -4.16 3.91
C GLY A 19 -1.11 -5.28 3.65
N GLY A 20 0.18 -4.99 3.80
CA GLY A 20 1.26 -5.97 3.68
C GLY A 20 1.15 -7.10 4.71
N LEU A 21 0.95 -6.78 5.99
CA LEU A 21 0.80 -7.79 7.05
C LEU A 21 -0.42 -8.68 6.81
N VAL A 22 -1.57 -8.11 6.44
CA VAL A 22 -2.78 -8.87 6.11
C VAL A 22 -2.54 -9.78 4.91
N ALA A 23 -1.88 -9.27 3.86
CA ALA A 23 -1.56 -10.05 2.67
C ALA A 23 -0.61 -11.21 2.99
N THR A 24 0.49 -10.96 3.71
CA THR A 24 1.47 -11.99 4.07
C THR A 24 0.88 -13.04 4.99
N PHE A 25 0.12 -12.64 6.04
CA PHE A 25 -0.52 -13.58 6.94
C PHE A 25 -1.54 -14.45 6.20
N SER A 26 -2.39 -13.86 5.36
CA SER A 26 -3.40 -14.60 4.58
C SER A 26 -2.77 -15.49 3.52
N LEU A 27 -1.62 -15.10 2.97
CA LEU A 27 -0.86 -15.89 1.99
C LEU A 27 -0.27 -17.12 2.66
N VAL A 28 0.43 -16.95 3.79
CA VAL A 28 1.01 -18.05 4.57
C VAL A 28 -0.10 -18.99 5.06
N PHE A 29 -1.17 -18.43 5.64
CA PHE A 29 -2.30 -19.23 6.08
C PHE A 29 -2.94 -20.01 4.93
N GLY A 30 -3.17 -19.37 3.79
CA GLY A 30 -3.75 -20.03 2.63
C GLY A 30 -2.87 -21.12 2.04
N ALA A 31 -1.59 -20.81 1.82
CA ALA A 31 -0.64 -21.73 1.21
C ALA A 31 -0.37 -22.96 2.08
N PHE A 32 -0.14 -22.78 3.38
CA PHE A 32 0.32 -23.86 4.26
C PHE A 32 -0.80 -24.52 5.07
N PHE A 33 -1.98 -23.90 5.19
CA PHE A 33 -3.08 -24.46 5.97
C PHE A 33 -4.34 -24.65 5.14
N ALA A 34 -4.83 -23.61 4.46
CA ALA A 34 -6.12 -23.70 3.77
C ALA A 34 -6.08 -24.60 2.52
N THR A 35 -5.02 -24.50 1.70
CA THR A 35 -4.86 -25.32 0.49
C THR A 35 -4.68 -26.81 0.81
N PRO A 36 -3.79 -27.21 1.74
CA PRO A 36 -3.70 -28.62 2.14
C PRO A 36 -5.01 -29.14 2.74
N GLN A 37 -5.66 -28.36 3.62
CA GLN A 37 -6.95 -28.74 4.19
C GLN A 37 -8.05 -28.89 3.14
N LEU A 38 -8.07 -28.04 2.11
CA LEU A 38 -8.99 -28.17 0.98
C LEU A 38 -8.70 -29.44 0.18
N HIS A 39 -7.44 -29.70 -0.12
CA HIS A 39 -7.04 -30.93 -0.79
C HIS A 39 -7.45 -32.17 0.00
N TYR A 40 -7.18 -32.22 1.31
CA TYR A 40 -7.61 -33.34 2.17
C TYR A 40 -9.13 -33.47 2.21
N ALA A 41 -9.85 -32.38 2.39
CA ALA A 41 -11.32 -32.42 2.45
C ALA A 41 -11.98 -32.85 1.13
N LEU A 42 -11.31 -32.68 -0.01
CA LEU A 42 -11.79 -33.13 -1.32
C LEU A 42 -11.39 -34.58 -1.65
N THR A 43 -10.31 -35.08 -1.06
CA THR A 43 -9.73 -36.40 -1.37
C THR A 43 -9.96 -37.45 -0.28
N MET A 44 -10.57 -37.07 0.86
CA MET A 44 -10.77 -37.95 2.00
C MET A 44 -12.19 -37.89 2.52
N ASP A 45 -12.71 -39.05 2.92
CA ASP A 45 -13.93 -39.10 3.72
C ASP A 45 -13.64 -38.76 5.20
N PRO A 46 -14.63 -38.21 5.93
CA PRO A 46 -14.48 -37.89 7.34
C PRO A 46 -14.22 -39.13 8.22
N THR A 47 -14.64 -40.31 7.77
CA THR A 47 -14.40 -41.58 8.46
C THR A 47 -13.29 -42.36 7.76
N PRO A 48 -12.24 -42.80 8.47
CA PRO A 48 -11.19 -43.60 7.86
C PRO A 48 -11.75 -44.95 7.41
N VAL A 49 -11.30 -45.43 6.24
CA VAL A 49 -11.59 -46.78 5.77
C VAL A 49 -10.66 -47.74 6.50
N GLU A 50 -11.22 -48.71 7.22
CA GLU A 50 -10.42 -49.77 7.82
C GLU A 50 -9.93 -50.72 6.73
N MET A 51 -8.62 -50.97 6.70
CA MET A 51 -7.98 -51.82 5.71
C MET A 51 -6.86 -52.61 6.38
N THR A 52 -6.72 -53.89 6.05
CA THR A 52 -5.58 -54.70 6.50
C THR A 52 -4.35 -54.44 5.62
N TRP A 53 -3.15 -54.73 6.13
CA TRP A 53 -1.92 -54.66 5.30
C TRP A 53 -2.04 -55.47 4.00
N GLN A 54 -2.65 -56.65 4.06
CA GLN A 54 -2.82 -57.53 2.90
C GLN A 54 -3.79 -56.91 1.88
N GLU A 55 -4.88 -56.29 2.32
CA GLU A 55 -5.80 -55.59 1.42
C GLU A 55 -5.15 -54.39 0.74
N LEU A 56 -4.28 -53.64 1.46
CA LEU A 56 -3.51 -52.54 0.85
C LEU A 56 -2.56 -53.06 -0.24
N VAL A 57 -1.93 -54.22 -0.01
CA VAL A 57 -1.05 -54.87 -1.00
C VAL A 57 -1.83 -55.38 -2.21
N GLU A 58 -2.98 -56.01 -1.99
CA GLU A 58 -3.77 -56.66 -3.04
C GLU A 58 -4.58 -55.66 -3.88
N ASN A 59 -5.19 -54.67 -3.23
CA ASN A 59 -6.12 -53.73 -3.85
C ASN A 59 -5.52 -52.35 -4.09
N GLY A 60 -4.38 -52.02 -3.48
CA GLY A 60 -3.83 -50.67 -3.47
C GLY A 60 -4.70 -49.71 -2.63
N LEU A 61 -4.47 -48.42 -2.83
CA LEU A 61 -5.33 -47.39 -2.22
C LEU A 61 -6.66 -47.31 -2.95
N THR A 62 -7.75 -47.35 -2.19
CA THR A 62 -9.12 -47.07 -2.68
C THR A 62 -9.29 -45.58 -3.02
N ASP A 63 -10.49 -45.19 -3.49
CA ASP A 63 -10.85 -43.78 -3.78
C ASP A 63 -10.75 -42.83 -2.56
N ASN A 64 -10.50 -43.36 -1.36
CA ASN A 64 -10.28 -42.61 -0.14
C ASN A 64 -8.86 -42.85 0.40
N ALA A 65 -8.07 -41.78 0.56
CA ALA A 65 -6.71 -41.84 1.10
C ALA A 65 -6.66 -41.89 2.64
N HIS A 66 -7.78 -41.62 3.32
CA HIS A 66 -7.89 -41.69 4.76
C HIS A 66 -8.16 -43.13 5.18
N VAL A 67 -7.08 -43.83 5.54
CA VAL A 67 -7.10 -45.26 5.85
C VAL A 67 -6.70 -45.46 7.30
N ARG A 68 -7.36 -46.42 7.95
CA ARG A 68 -6.93 -46.99 9.22
C ARG A 68 -6.37 -48.37 8.96
N LEU A 69 -5.05 -48.46 8.91
CA LEU A 69 -4.35 -49.69 8.61
C LEU A 69 -4.27 -50.55 9.88
N THR A 70 -4.81 -51.77 9.84
CA THR A 70 -4.74 -52.71 10.96
C THR A 70 -3.58 -53.68 10.84
N ASP A 71 -3.22 -54.30 11.96
CA ASP A 71 -2.21 -55.36 12.05
C ASP A 71 -0.81 -54.87 11.66
N VAL A 72 -0.43 -53.67 12.10
CA VAL A 72 0.85 -53.03 11.78
C VAL A 72 1.71 -52.77 13.01
N ALA A 73 3.03 -52.85 12.83
CA ALA A 73 4.02 -52.50 13.84
C ALA A 73 5.20 -51.75 13.21
N MET A 74 5.83 -50.89 14.01
CA MET A 74 7.09 -50.24 13.64
C MET A 74 8.23 -51.26 13.74
N LEU A 75 9.05 -51.39 12.69
CA LEU A 75 10.22 -52.28 12.70
C LEU A 75 11.44 -51.69 13.41
N SER A 76 11.48 -50.37 13.56
CA SER A 76 12.61 -49.63 14.09
C SER A 76 12.32 -49.15 15.50
N GLU A 77 13.37 -49.02 16.32
CA GLU A 77 13.28 -48.35 17.63
C GLU A 77 12.87 -46.89 17.43
N ASN A 78 12.07 -46.36 18.35
CA ASN A 78 11.62 -44.98 18.27
C ASN A 78 12.82 -44.04 18.31
N PRO A 79 13.11 -43.28 17.24
CA PRO A 79 14.27 -42.41 17.20
C PRO A 79 14.18 -41.27 18.22
N LEU A 80 12.99 -40.99 18.77
CA LEU A 80 12.77 -39.97 19.78
C LEU A 80 13.16 -40.42 21.20
N ASP A 81 13.17 -41.72 21.48
CA ASP A 81 13.50 -42.25 22.81
C ASP A 81 14.95 -41.89 23.22
N GLY A 82 15.84 -41.68 22.24
CA GLY A 82 17.21 -41.23 22.48
C GLY A 82 17.34 -39.75 22.88
N PHE A 83 16.30 -38.95 22.67
CA PHE A 83 16.26 -37.52 23.01
C PHE A 83 15.46 -37.25 24.28
N ASP A 84 14.57 -38.16 24.65
CA ASP A 84 13.81 -38.10 25.90
C ASP A 84 14.75 -38.19 27.11
N GLY A 85 14.80 -37.10 27.88
CA GLY A 85 15.56 -37.02 29.13
C GLY A 85 16.95 -36.38 29.01
N LEU A 86 17.32 -35.77 27.89
CA LEU A 86 18.52 -34.92 27.81
C LEU A 86 18.35 -33.68 28.71
N PRO A 87 19.09 -33.56 29.84
CA PRO A 87 18.87 -32.50 30.80
C PRO A 87 19.35 -31.15 30.25
N GLY A 88 18.48 -30.14 30.30
CA GLY A 88 18.84 -28.75 30.02
C GLY A 88 18.61 -28.26 28.59
N LEU A 89 18.06 -29.10 27.69
CA LEU A 89 17.59 -28.65 26.38
C LEU A 89 16.09 -28.36 26.43
N ASP A 90 15.66 -27.28 25.80
CA ASP A 90 14.24 -27.05 25.57
C ASP A 90 13.71 -27.93 24.41
N GLN A 91 12.38 -28.07 24.30
CA GLN A 91 11.75 -28.91 23.28
C GLN A 91 12.12 -28.48 21.85
N ARG A 92 12.46 -27.21 21.64
CA ARG A 92 12.81 -26.67 20.32
C ARG A 92 14.25 -27.02 19.94
N GLU A 93 15.17 -26.98 20.90
CA GLU A 93 16.55 -27.41 20.74
C GLU A 93 16.64 -28.92 20.51
N GLN A 94 15.82 -29.70 21.22
CA GLN A 94 15.69 -31.15 20.98
C GLN A 94 15.21 -31.44 19.55
N GLN A 95 14.17 -30.73 19.07
CA GLN A 95 13.71 -30.85 17.69
C GLN A 95 14.77 -30.44 16.66
N ALA A 96 15.50 -29.36 16.90
CA ALA A 96 16.56 -28.91 16.00
C ALA A 96 17.72 -29.92 15.93
N MET A 97 18.12 -30.46 17.08
CA MET A 97 19.16 -31.47 17.18
C MET A 97 18.73 -32.78 16.53
N PHE A 98 17.46 -33.17 16.72
CA PHE A 98 16.85 -34.30 16.03
C PHE A 98 16.93 -34.12 14.50
N LEU A 99 16.43 -33.00 13.97
CA LEU A 99 16.47 -32.72 12.54
C LEU A 99 17.89 -32.72 11.97
N GLN A 100 18.87 -32.17 12.70
CA GLN A 100 20.27 -32.14 12.28
C GLN A 100 20.91 -33.53 12.27
N THR A 101 20.60 -34.35 13.28
CA THR A 101 21.15 -35.72 13.41
C THR A 101 20.58 -36.63 12.32
N PHE A 102 19.26 -36.56 12.09
CA PHE A 102 18.58 -37.40 11.12
C PHE A 102 18.73 -36.95 9.66
N ALA A 103 19.09 -35.69 9.41
CA ALA A 103 19.46 -35.24 8.06
C ALA A 103 20.65 -36.03 7.48
N GLY A 104 21.50 -36.63 8.33
CA GLY A 104 22.63 -37.47 7.91
C GLY A 104 22.33 -38.96 7.75
N GLU A 105 21.31 -39.49 8.44
CA GLU A 105 21.03 -40.93 8.52
C GLU A 105 19.72 -41.26 7.78
N LYS A 106 19.85 -41.57 6.48
CA LYS A 106 18.74 -41.69 5.52
C LYS A 106 17.98 -43.03 5.56
N SER A 107 17.82 -43.70 6.70
CA SER A 107 17.10 -44.98 6.76
C SER A 107 15.61 -44.75 7.09
N PRO A 108 14.70 -44.66 6.10
CA PRO A 108 13.31 -44.29 6.35
C PRO A 108 12.68 -45.24 7.36
N LEU A 109 11.89 -44.69 8.28
CA LEU A 109 11.12 -45.46 9.24
C LEU A 109 10.12 -46.34 8.51
N ILE A 110 10.28 -47.66 8.66
CA ILE A 110 9.49 -48.67 7.95
C ILE A 110 8.44 -49.25 8.89
N VAL A 111 7.18 -49.21 8.44
CA VAL A 111 6.07 -49.95 9.05
C VAL A 111 5.97 -51.33 8.39
N ALA A 112 5.75 -52.38 9.19
CA ALA A 112 5.57 -53.75 8.72
C ALA A 112 4.31 -54.39 9.28
N PRO A 113 3.78 -55.45 8.63
CA PRO A 113 2.67 -56.20 9.18
C PRO A 113 3.09 -56.96 10.45
N THR A 114 2.12 -57.21 11.32
CA THR A 114 2.26 -58.04 12.53
C THR A 114 1.78 -59.47 12.28
N GLY A 115 2.22 -60.42 13.11
CA GLY A 115 1.80 -61.83 13.03
C GLY A 115 2.46 -62.63 11.91
N ASP A 116 1.75 -63.64 11.37
CA ASP A 116 2.28 -64.59 10.37
C ASP A 116 2.67 -63.90 9.05
N ALA A 117 2.07 -62.75 8.74
CA ALA A 117 2.39 -61.92 7.59
C ALA A 117 3.79 -61.29 7.68
N ALA A 118 4.35 -61.10 8.88
CA ALA A 118 5.72 -60.59 9.07
C ALA A 118 6.80 -61.55 8.54
N ASN A 119 6.49 -62.86 8.49
CA ASN A 119 7.43 -63.90 8.04
C ASN A 119 7.32 -64.21 6.54
N SER A 120 6.33 -63.62 5.85
CA SER A 120 6.17 -63.73 4.40
C SER A 120 7.22 -62.83 3.73
N VAL A 121 8.29 -63.44 3.21
CA VAL A 121 9.47 -62.81 2.56
C VAL A 121 9.13 -61.93 1.35
N THR A 122 7.86 -61.85 0.94
CA THR A 122 7.37 -61.04 -0.18
C THR A 122 6.32 -60.04 0.29
N THR A 123 6.74 -58.95 0.95
CA THR A 123 5.88 -57.76 1.15
C THR A 123 6.20 -56.73 0.08
N PRO A 124 5.43 -56.64 -1.02
CA PRO A 124 5.70 -55.74 -2.13
C PRO A 124 5.38 -54.26 -1.83
N ALA A 125 4.68 -53.97 -0.72
CA ALA A 125 4.39 -52.62 -0.28
C ALA A 125 5.35 -52.17 0.82
N ARG A 126 5.82 -50.92 0.76
CA ARG A 126 6.63 -50.30 1.80
C ARG A 126 5.95 -49.01 2.26
N ILE A 127 5.65 -48.92 3.55
CA ILE A 127 5.12 -47.69 4.13
C ILE A 127 6.26 -46.94 4.81
N VAL A 128 6.47 -45.70 4.39
CA VAL A 128 7.48 -44.79 4.90
C VAL A 128 6.81 -43.72 5.75
N VAL A 129 7.24 -43.61 7.00
CA VAL A 129 6.87 -42.48 7.87
C VAL A 129 7.87 -41.34 7.62
N PRO A 130 7.40 -40.15 7.21
CA PRO A 130 8.28 -39.00 7.00
C PRO A 130 8.90 -38.54 8.32
N TYR A 131 10.08 -37.94 8.25
CA TYR A 131 10.85 -37.48 9.41
C TYR A 131 10.31 -36.18 10.03
N PHE A 132 9.01 -36.13 10.29
CA PHE A 132 8.39 -35.09 11.09
C PHE A 132 8.15 -35.66 12.48
N VAL A 133 8.60 -34.95 13.52
CA VAL A 133 8.47 -35.37 14.92
C VAL A 133 7.02 -35.75 15.24
N SER A 134 6.04 -34.95 14.83
CA SER A 134 4.62 -35.26 15.02
C SER A 134 4.17 -36.54 14.30
N SER A 135 4.69 -36.81 13.10
CA SER A 135 4.37 -38.04 12.36
C SER A 135 4.97 -39.28 12.99
N ILE A 136 6.17 -39.16 13.52
CA ILE A 136 6.85 -40.23 14.25
C ILE A 136 6.10 -40.50 15.56
N GLU A 137 5.86 -39.47 16.38
CA GLU A 137 5.11 -39.59 17.64
C GLU A 137 3.75 -40.26 17.43
N SER A 138 2.94 -39.76 16.48
CA SER A 138 1.63 -40.34 16.19
C SER A 138 1.74 -41.78 15.67
N ALA A 139 2.69 -42.09 14.78
CA ALA A 139 2.86 -43.44 14.27
C ALA A 139 3.25 -44.43 15.38
N TYR A 140 4.20 -44.07 16.26
CA TYR A 140 4.60 -44.92 17.38
C TYR A 140 3.49 -45.05 18.42
N GLU A 141 2.82 -43.96 18.79
CA GLU A 141 1.73 -43.98 19.76
C GLU A 141 0.57 -44.88 19.30
N GLU A 142 0.14 -44.72 18.04
CA GLU A 142 -0.98 -45.50 17.51
C GLU A 142 -0.63 -46.98 17.33
N THR A 143 0.57 -47.28 16.79
CA THR A 143 1.00 -48.66 16.58
C THR A 143 1.24 -49.40 17.89
N LEU A 144 1.84 -48.76 18.91
CA LEU A 144 2.06 -49.36 20.23
C LEU A 144 0.74 -49.56 21.00
N THR A 145 -0.17 -48.59 20.94
CA THR A 145 -1.40 -48.61 21.74
C THR A 145 -2.47 -49.50 21.13
N SER A 146 -2.60 -49.48 19.80
CA SER A 146 -3.73 -50.07 19.10
C SER A 146 -3.36 -51.11 18.05
N GLY A 147 -2.08 -51.22 17.67
CA GLY A 147 -1.67 -52.02 16.51
C GLY A 147 -2.26 -51.51 15.19
N THR A 148 -2.65 -50.24 15.15
CA THR A 148 -3.21 -49.59 13.96
C THR A 148 -2.44 -48.33 13.61
N LEU A 149 -2.54 -47.90 12.36
CA LEU A 149 -1.96 -46.65 11.85
C LEU A 149 -3.03 -45.90 11.05
N THR A 150 -3.47 -44.76 11.55
CA THR A 150 -4.58 -43.99 10.99
C THR A 150 -4.07 -42.68 10.40
N GLY A 151 -4.36 -42.46 9.12
CA GLY A 151 -3.98 -41.21 8.46
C GLY A 151 -4.13 -41.26 6.95
N ARG A 152 -3.45 -40.33 6.29
CA ARG A 152 -3.33 -40.29 4.83
C ARG A 152 -2.23 -41.23 4.38
N PHE A 153 -2.51 -42.01 3.35
CA PHE A 153 -1.51 -42.76 2.61
C PHE A 153 -1.44 -42.24 1.18
N THR A 154 -0.23 -41.90 0.73
CA THR A 154 0.01 -41.41 -0.63
C THR A 154 0.96 -42.35 -1.35
N LEU A 155 0.58 -42.86 -2.53
CA LEU A 155 1.44 -43.68 -3.36
C LEU A 155 2.53 -42.82 -4.02
N VAL A 156 3.79 -43.15 -3.79
CA VAL A 156 4.94 -42.49 -4.43
C VAL A 156 5.19 -43.15 -5.78
N LYS A 157 4.78 -42.48 -6.86
CA LYS A 157 5.10 -42.88 -8.24
C LYS A 157 6.50 -42.37 -8.59
N SER A 158 7.53 -43.16 -8.24
CA SER A 158 8.98 -42.96 -8.52
C SER A 158 9.65 -41.67 -7.97
N ASN A 159 10.99 -41.70 -7.88
CA ASN A 159 11.80 -41.15 -6.77
C ASN A 159 12.07 -39.62 -6.72
N ASP A 160 11.68 -38.81 -7.71
CA ASP A 160 12.25 -37.45 -7.81
C ASP A 160 11.38 -36.34 -7.16
N SER A 161 10.05 -36.35 -7.30
CA SER A 161 9.21 -35.20 -6.91
C SER A 161 8.84 -35.14 -5.42
N ALA A 162 8.68 -36.29 -4.75
CA ALA A 162 8.29 -36.33 -3.34
C ALA A 162 9.41 -35.86 -2.40
N ASN A 163 10.67 -36.17 -2.74
CA ASN A 163 11.84 -35.71 -1.99
C ASN A 163 12.06 -34.20 -2.18
N GLU A 164 11.87 -33.70 -3.40
CA GLU A 164 11.97 -32.27 -3.70
C GLU A 164 10.90 -31.44 -2.98
N PHE A 165 9.66 -31.95 -2.88
CA PHE A 165 8.60 -31.30 -2.10
C PHE A 165 8.83 -31.37 -0.58
N ALA A 166 9.29 -32.51 -0.07
CA ALA A 166 9.65 -32.65 1.33
C ALA A 166 10.80 -31.68 1.70
N ASP A 167 11.82 -31.57 0.86
CA ASP A 167 12.92 -30.62 1.02
C ASP A 167 12.43 -29.17 0.94
N MET A 168 11.49 -28.86 0.05
CA MET A 168 10.87 -27.54 -0.08
C MET A 168 10.03 -27.16 1.16
N LEU A 169 9.24 -28.10 1.70
CA LEU A 169 8.47 -27.90 2.93
C LEU A 169 9.37 -27.76 4.16
N LEU A 170 10.46 -28.54 4.22
CA LEU A 170 11.46 -28.44 5.27
C LEU A 170 12.20 -27.10 5.22
N ALA A 171 12.59 -26.62 4.03
CA ALA A 171 13.21 -25.31 3.84
C ALA A 171 12.26 -24.14 4.18
N ALA A 172 10.99 -24.24 3.77
CA ALA A 172 9.99 -23.22 4.07
C ALA A 172 9.67 -23.14 5.57
N ARG A 173 9.65 -24.28 6.27
CA ARG A 173 9.33 -24.36 7.71
C ARG A 173 10.52 -24.05 8.62
N SER A 174 11.75 -24.35 8.19
CA SER A 174 12.97 -23.96 8.90
C SER A 174 13.27 -22.45 8.81
N GLY A 175 12.59 -21.74 7.91
CA GLY A 175 12.84 -20.33 7.63
C GLY A 175 14.09 -20.07 6.79
N ASP A 176 14.71 -21.12 6.24
CA ASP A 176 15.91 -21.04 5.42
C ASP A 176 15.53 -20.91 3.93
N LEU A 177 15.24 -19.68 3.51
CA LEU A 177 14.83 -19.36 2.14
C LEU A 177 16.00 -19.30 1.13
N SER A 178 17.24 -19.55 1.54
CA SER A 178 18.41 -19.44 0.66
C SER A 178 18.46 -20.50 -0.44
N GLY A 179 17.78 -21.64 -0.27
CA GLY A 179 17.67 -22.69 -1.30
C GLY A 179 16.74 -22.33 -2.46
N PHE A 180 15.85 -21.34 -2.28
CA PHE A 180 14.77 -21.05 -3.24
C PHE A 180 15.26 -20.42 -4.55
N SER A 181 16.46 -19.81 -4.61
CA SER A 181 16.95 -19.17 -5.84
C SER A 181 17.64 -20.13 -6.82
N ASN A 182 18.00 -21.34 -6.38
CA ASN A 182 18.82 -22.25 -7.21
C ASN A 182 18.02 -23.41 -7.83
N GLY A 183 16.77 -23.66 -7.41
CA GLY A 183 15.96 -24.80 -7.87
C GLY A 183 15.05 -24.54 -9.08
N MET A 184 14.63 -23.30 -9.35
CA MET A 184 13.82 -22.97 -10.53
C MET A 184 14.71 -22.68 -11.74
N GLY A 185 15.36 -23.73 -12.27
CA GLY A 185 15.93 -23.71 -13.62
C GLY A 185 14.80 -23.61 -14.64
N LEU A 186 14.37 -22.40 -14.98
CA LEU A 186 13.56 -22.17 -16.18
C LEU A 186 14.39 -22.64 -17.38
N GLY A 187 13.97 -23.74 -17.99
CA GLY A 187 14.61 -24.32 -19.16
C GLY A 187 14.79 -23.26 -20.24
N ASP A 188 16.06 -22.97 -20.56
CA ASP A 188 16.44 -22.18 -21.71
C ASP A 188 16.33 -23.08 -22.95
N GLU A 189 15.10 -23.27 -23.43
CA GLU A 189 14.82 -23.91 -24.70
C GLU A 189 14.87 -22.83 -25.79
N SER A 190 16.09 -22.45 -26.17
CA SER A 190 16.36 -21.61 -27.34
C SER A 190 17.09 -22.42 -28.41
N ASP A 191 16.33 -23.24 -29.13
CA ASP A 191 16.70 -23.66 -30.48
C ASP A 191 16.59 -22.46 -31.41
N GLY A 192 17.70 -21.74 -31.54
CA GLY A 192 17.86 -20.54 -32.34
C GLY A 192 19.03 -20.67 -33.30
N ASP A 193 18.76 -21.37 -34.39
CA ASP A 193 19.46 -21.42 -35.68
C ASP A 193 20.34 -20.17 -35.94
N LYS A 194 21.67 -20.34 -36.00
CA LYS A 194 22.61 -19.32 -36.45
C LYS A 194 23.64 -19.91 -37.42
N ASN A 195 23.28 -19.87 -38.69
CA ASN A 195 24.23 -19.83 -39.79
C ASN A 195 24.72 -18.40 -40.03
N GLY A 196 26.05 -18.25 -40.10
CA GLY A 196 26.73 -17.27 -40.96
C GLY A 196 26.90 -15.84 -40.41
N LEU A 197 28.11 -15.48 -39.99
CA LEU A 197 29.09 -14.75 -40.81
C LEU A 197 30.27 -14.23 -39.96
N ASP A 198 31.47 -14.61 -40.42
CA ASP A 198 32.72 -13.85 -40.51
C ASP A 198 33.52 -13.35 -39.28
N ALA A 199 34.66 -14.01 -39.13
CA ALA A 199 36.03 -13.48 -39.26
C ALA A 199 36.66 -12.65 -38.13
N MET A 200 37.64 -13.27 -37.44
CA MET A 200 39.05 -12.83 -37.23
C MET A 200 39.63 -13.70 -36.10
N ALA A 201 40.46 -14.70 -36.40
CA ALA A 201 41.91 -14.64 -36.62
C ALA A 201 42.73 -14.78 -35.32
N ASP A 202 43.58 -15.81 -35.35
CA ASP A 202 44.85 -16.00 -34.64
C ASP A 202 44.86 -16.53 -33.19
N ASP A 203 45.12 -17.83 -33.13
CA ASP A 203 46.43 -18.40 -32.74
C ASP A 203 46.56 -19.07 -31.36
N VAL A 204 47.31 -20.17 -31.39
CA VAL A 204 47.93 -20.96 -30.32
C VAL A 204 47.08 -22.00 -29.59
N GLY A 205 47.43 -23.28 -29.82
CA GLY A 205 47.40 -24.27 -28.72
C GLY A 205 46.90 -25.66 -29.03
N SER A 206 47.58 -26.36 -29.94
CA SER A 206 47.52 -27.81 -30.16
C SER A 206 47.64 -28.64 -28.86
N ILE A 207 46.66 -29.53 -28.61
CA ILE A 207 46.86 -30.78 -27.88
C ILE A 207 46.15 -31.89 -28.67
N GLU A 208 46.96 -32.70 -29.34
CA GLU A 208 46.64 -34.04 -29.80
C GLU A 208 46.50 -34.96 -28.57
N VAL A 209 45.39 -35.69 -28.45
CA VAL A 209 45.40 -37.02 -27.81
C VAL A 209 44.58 -37.95 -28.68
N GLU A 210 45.23 -39.08 -28.96
CA GLU A 210 44.93 -40.13 -29.92
C GLU A 210 43.58 -40.84 -29.74
N ASP A 211 43.11 -41.31 -30.90
CA ASP A 211 42.20 -42.44 -31.09
C ASP A 211 42.62 -43.67 -30.27
N GLY A 212 41.63 -44.30 -29.63
CA GLY A 212 41.72 -45.64 -29.06
C GLY A 212 40.44 -46.40 -29.34
N ALA A 213 40.45 -47.18 -30.42
CA ALA A 213 39.36 -48.06 -30.85
C ALA A 213 39.20 -49.31 -29.97
N GLU A 214 37.95 -49.77 -29.90
CA GLU A 214 37.47 -51.15 -29.74
C GLU A 214 38.07 -52.06 -28.65
N LEU A 215 37.22 -52.47 -27.71
CA LEU A 215 37.00 -53.89 -27.43
C LEU A 215 35.68 -54.13 -26.71
N ALA A 216 34.79 -54.81 -27.43
CA ALA A 216 33.59 -55.44 -26.91
C ALA A 216 33.96 -56.60 -25.97
N SER A 217 33.31 -56.66 -24.81
CA SER A 217 32.76 -57.84 -24.14
C SER A 217 32.60 -57.49 -22.67
N ASP A 218 31.38 -57.12 -22.26
CA ASP A 218 30.98 -57.52 -20.91
C ASP A 218 29.49 -57.81 -20.85
N GLU A 219 29.20 -58.86 -20.11
CA GLU A 219 28.01 -59.68 -20.15
C GLU A 219 26.74 -58.90 -19.79
N THR A 220 25.70 -59.22 -20.56
CA THR A 220 24.29 -59.10 -20.20
C THR A 220 24.01 -59.74 -18.84
N ASN A 221 24.20 -59.01 -17.75
CA ASN A 221 23.39 -59.19 -16.55
C ASN A 221 22.01 -58.63 -16.88
N ALA A 222 21.12 -59.52 -17.31
CA ALA A 222 19.69 -59.27 -17.27
C ALA A 222 19.31 -59.07 -15.80
N THR A 223 19.42 -57.83 -15.31
CA THR A 223 18.74 -57.39 -14.10
C THR A 223 17.27 -57.70 -14.33
N GLU A 224 16.77 -58.76 -13.69
CA GLU A 224 15.34 -59.05 -13.66
C GLU A 224 14.62 -57.74 -13.34
N PRO A 225 13.50 -57.40 -14.02
CA PRO A 225 12.76 -56.19 -13.72
C PRO A 225 12.42 -56.26 -12.23
N SER A 226 13.15 -55.49 -11.42
CA SER A 226 12.94 -55.40 -9.99
C SER A 226 11.49 -55.01 -9.83
N GLN A 227 10.65 -55.94 -9.36
CA GLN A 227 9.23 -55.69 -9.15
C GLN A 227 9.12 -54.38 -8.39
N GLU A 228 8.59 -53.35 -9.04
CA GLU A 228 8.49 -52.00 -8.46
C GLU A 228 7.66 -52.12 -7.18
N GLN A 229 8.35 -52.10 -6.04
CA GLN A 229 7.69 -52.13 -4.75
C GLN A 229 6.90 -50.82 -4.60
N SER A 230 5.59 -50.96 -4.36
CA SER A 230 4.73 -49.80 -4.15
C SER A 230 5.10 -49.14 -2.83
N GLN A 231 5.66 -47.94 -2.90
CA GLN A 231 6.02 -47.17 -1.73
C GLN A 231 4.87 -46.21 -1.38
N TYR A 232 4.40 -46.28 -0.14
CA TYR A 232 3.39 -45.38 0.41
C TYR A 232 4.03 -44.47 1.45
N VAL A 233 3.67 -43.18 1.43
CA VAL A 233 4.05 -42.22 2.48
C VAL A 233 2.88 -42.05 3.42
N PHE A 234 3.13 -42.24 4.71
CA PHE A 234 2.16 -42.04 5.78
C PHE A 234 2.18 -40.59 6.28
N GLU A 235 1.02 -39.95 6.35
CA GLU A 235 0.85 -38.64 6.96
C GLU A 235 -0.26 -38.72 8.04
N PRO A 236 0.04 -38.42 9.32
CA PRO A 236 -0.94 -38.53 10.38
C PRO A 236 -2.06 -37.50 10.19
N ILE A 237 -3.31 -37.95 10.19
CA ILE A 237 -4.48 -37.07 10.13
C ILE A 237 -5.49 -37.56 11.15
N HIS A 238 -5.70 -36.78 12.21
CA HIS A 238 -6.66 -37.12 13.27
C HIS A 238 -8.10 -36.74 12.92
N SER A 239 -8.29 -35.75 12.07
CA SER A 239 -9.62 -35.30 11.64
C SER A 239 -9.55 -34.58 10.31
N VAL A 240 -10.44 -34.95 9.38
CA VAL A 240 -10.61 -34.26 8.10
C VAL A 240 -11.65 -33.16 8.27
N ALA A 241 -11.32 -31.93 7.85
CA ALA A 241 -12.28 -30.84 7.85
C ALA A 241 -13.42 -31.11 6.85
N SER A 242 -14.63 -30.64 7.15
CA SER A 242 -15.72 -30.75 6.17
C SER A 242 -15.38 -29.96 4.90
N PRO A 243 -15.75 -30.44 3.68
CA PRO A 243 -15.45 -29.75 2.43
C PRO A 243 -15.91 -28.29 2.42
N GLN A 244 -17.10 -28.03 2.99
CA GLN A 244 -17.64 -26.67 3.09
C GLN A 244 -16.75 -25.76 3.95
N GLN A 245 -16.26 -26.25 5.08
CA GLN A 245 -15.38 -25.49 5.96
C GLN A 245 -14.03 -25.23 5.29
N ALA A 246 -13.44 -26.23 4.64
CA ALA A 246 -12.17 -26.08 3.95
C ALA A 246 -12.26 -25.07 2.78
N ILE A 247 -13.33 -25.13 1.98
CA ILE A 247 -13.61 -24.13 0.93
C ILE A 247 -13.76 -22.73 1.53
N GLN A 248 -14.45 -22.58 2.67
CA GLN A 248 -14.59 -21.28 3.34
C GLN A 248 -13.22 -20.71 3.76
N TRP A 249 -12.35 -21.53 4.36
CA TRP A 249 -11.00 -21.09 4.74
C TRP A 249 -10.16 -20.70 3.53
N PHE A 250 -10.21 -21.48 2.46
CA PHE A 250 -9.49 -21.21 1.21
C PHE A 250 -9.96 -19.90 0.55
N VAL A 251 -11.27 -19.69 0.43
CA VAL A 251 -11.83 -18.47 -0.15
C VAL A 251 -11.54 -17.26 0.74
N LEU A 252 -11.67 -17.41 2.06
CA LEU A 252 -11.40 -16.33 3.01
C LEU A 252 -9.93 -15.91 2.97
N SER A 253 -9.00 -16.86 2.90
CA SER A 253 -7.57 -16.57 2.79
C SER A 253 -7.23 -15.89 1.46
N ALA A 254 -7.77 -16.39 0.34
CA ALA A 254 -7.58 -15.77 -0.98
C ALA A 254 -8.10 -14.32 -1.00
N LEU A 255 -9.28 -14.09 -0.41
CA LEU A 255 -9.88 -12.76 -0.29
C LEU A 255 -9.06 -11.85 0.65
N GLY A 256 -8.51 -12.41 1.73
CA GLY A 256 -7.59 -11.73 2.64
C GLY A 256 -6.32 -11.26 1.93
N VAL A 257 -5.70 -12.12 1.11
CA VAL A 257 -4.55 -11.75 0.26
C VAL A 257 -4.94 -10.63 -0.69
N ALA A 258 -6.06 -10.78 -1.40
CA ALA A 258 -6.48 -9.82 -2.40
C ALA A 258 -6.79 -8.43 -1.81
N LEU A 259 -7.51 -8.38 -0.68
CA LEU A 259 -7.78 -7.13 0.03
C LEU A 259 -6.51 -6.52 0.62
N GLY A 260 -5.64 -7.33 1.22
CA GLY A 260 -4.35 -6.88 1.77
C GLY A 260 -3.49 -6.22 0.70
N LEU A 261 -3.38 -6.85 -0.48
CA LEU A 261 -2.64 -6.31 -1.63
C LEU A 261 -3.27 -5.02 -2.17
N VAL A 262 -4.60 -4.94 -2.28
CA VAL A 262 -5.28 -3.71 -2.72
C VAL A 262 -5.06 -2.56 -1.72
N VAL A 263 -5.14 -2.83 -0.41
CA VAL A 263 -4.86 -1.84 0.64
C VAL A 263 -3.39 -1.42 0.61
N CYS A 264 -2.47 -2.37 0.42
CA CYS A 264 -1.04 -2.12 0.28
C CYS A 264 -0.72 -1.25 -0.94
N GLY A 265 -1.35 -1.52 -2.09
CA GLY A 265 -1.24 -0.73 -3.32
C GLY A 265 -1.86 0.66 -3.23
N ALA A 266 -2.87 0.85 -2.36
CA ALA A 266 -3.44 2.18 -2.07
C ALA A 266 -2.53 3.03 -1.16
N GLY A 267 -1.66 2.37 -0.37
CA GLY A 267 -0.64 2.97 0.48
C GLY A 267 0.52 3.58 -0.32
N GLY A 268 1.33 4.44 0.30
CA GLY A 268 2.51 5.03 -0.35
C GLY A 268 3.79 4.59 0.33
N PRO A 269 4.77 4.04 -0.43
CA PRO A 269 6.02 3.65 0.18
C PRO A 269 6.67 4.91 0.78
N SER A 270 6.93 4.86 2.08
CA SER A 270 7.82 5.81 2.75
C SER A 270 9.23 5.23 2.72
N ILE A 271 10.25 6.07 2.84
CA ILE A 271 11.64 5.62 2.95
C ILE A 271 11.79 4.58 4.07
N LEU A 272 11.12 4.81 5.21
CA LEU A 272 11.11 3.86 6.33
C LEU A 272 10.44 2.52 5.96
N CYS A 273 9.34 2.53 5.21
CA CYS A 273 8.73 1.28 4.72
C CYS A 273 9.66 0.52 3.78
N CYS A 274 10.45 1.21 2.94
CA CYS A 274 11.40 0.53 2.07
C CYS A 274 12.51 -0.17 2.86
N PHE A 275 12.94 0.37 4.00
CA PHE A 275 13.96 -0.27 4.85
C PHE A 275 13.40 -1.43 5.68
N PHE A 276 12.26 -1.24 6.35
CA PHE A 276 11.73 -2.24 7.29
C PHE A 276 10.78 -3.27 6.65
N PHE A 277 10.20 -2.95 5.49
CA PHE A 277 9.17 -3.76 4.81
C PHE A 277 9.41 -3.77 3.29
N GLN A 278 10.58 -4.27 2.87
CA GLN A 278 11.02 -4.30 1.48
C GLN A 278 9.97 -4.92 0.54
N GLY A 279 9.48 -6.13 0.85
CA GLY A 279 8.47 -6.82 0.04
C GLY A 279 7.18 -6.01 -0.18
N PRO A 280 6.45 -5.62 0.89
CA PRO A 280 5.26 -4.77 0.76
C PRO A 280 5.53 -3.44 0.05
N SER A 281 6.71 -2.84 0.22
CA SER A 281 7.06 -1.59 -0.46
C SER A 281 7.20 -1.73 -1.98
N LEU A 282 7.78 -2.85 -2.45
CA LEU A 282 7.86 -3.21 -3.87
C LEU A 282 6.48 -3.52 -4.45
N LEU A 283 5.65 -4.24 -3.70
CA LEU A 283 4.25 -4.50 -4.10
C LEU A 283 3.43 -3.21 -4.18
N SER A 284 3.69 -2.24 -3.28
CA SER A 284 3.02 -0.93 -3.32
C SER A 284 3.42 -0.11 -4.57
N LEU A 285 4.65 -0.28 -5.07
CA LEU A 285 5.10 0.36 -6.31
C LEU A 285 4.36 -0.17 -7.55
N LEU A 286 4.01 -1.46 -7.57
CA LEU A 286 3.14 -2.01 -8.62
C LEU A 286 1.82 -1.24 -8.64
N GLY A 287 1.17 -1.01 -7.50
CA GLY A 287 -0.08 -0.24 -7.41
C GLY A 287 0.02 1.25 -7.78
N PHE A 288 1.22 1.80 -7.96
CA PHE A 288 1.44 3.23 -8.19
C PHE A 288 0.67 3.83 -9.38
N PRO A 289 0.62 3.20 -10.58
CA PRO A 289 -0.12 3.72 -11.72
C PRO A 289 -1.63 3.82 -11.48
N MET A 290 -2.19 2.90 -10.67
CA MET A 290 -3.61 2.90 -10.31
C MET A 290 -3.98 3.99 -9.30
N ARG A 291 -2.97 4.53 -8.60
CA ARG A 291 -3.14 5.49 -7.50
C ARG A 291 -2.92 6.94 -7.92
N TYR A 292 -1.85 7.23 -8.65
CA TYR A 292 -1.38 8.61 -8.86
C TYR A 292 -1.67 9.16 -10.26
N GLY A 293 -1.73 8.31 -11.28
CA GLY A 293 -2.38 8.69 -12.53
C GLY A 293 -3.87 8.55 -12.31
N ARG A 294 -4.71 9.47 -12.79
CA ARG A 294 -6.11 9.10 -13.06
C ARG A 294 -6.02 7.88 -13.96
N PRO A 295 -6.28 6.65 -13.47
CA PRO A 295 -5.81 5.49 -14.20
C PRO A 295 -6.56 5.48 -15.53
N GLY A 296 -5.78 5.59 -16.60
CA GLY A 296 -6.32 5.58 -17.94
C GLY A 296 -7.09 4.29 -18.16
N LEU A 297 -8.02 4.31 -19.12
CA LEU A 297 -8.76 3.11 -19.52
C LEU A 297 -7.78 1.97 -19.92
N ILE A 298 -6.66 2.34 -20.54
CA ILE A 298 -5.57 1.42 -20.91
C ILE A 298 -4.93 0.77 -19.68
N THR A 299 -4.53 1.54 -18.66
CA THR A 299 -3.91 0.98 -17.44
C THR A 299 -4.87 -0.01 -16.76
N ARG A 300 -6.15 0.33 -16.65
CA ARG A 300 -7.16 -0.57 -16.09
C ARG A 300 -7.33 -1.84 -16.91
N PHE A 301 -7.31 -1.73 -18.23
CA PHE A 301 -7.38 -2.88 -19.12
C PHE A 301 -6.17 -3.79 -18.97
N ILE A 302 -4.95 -3.24 -18.88
CA ILE A 302 -3.73 -4.01 -18.64
C ILE A 302 -3.83 -4.77 -17.30
N TYR A 303 -4.24 -4.10 -16.23
CA TYR A 303 -4.42 -4.74 -14.92
C TYR A 303 -5.50 -5.84 -14.95
N ALA A 304 -6.60 -5.60 -15.68
CA ALA A 304 -7.64 -6.59 -15.84
C ALA A 304 -7.15 -7.81 -16.64
N ALA A 305 -6.39 -7.58 -17.72
CA ALA A 305 -5.81 -8.64 -18.54
C ALA A 305 -4.83 -9.48 -17.72
N ILE A 306 -3.89 -8.85 -17.00
CA ILE A 306 -2.95 -9.55 -16.08
C ILE A 306 -3.73 -10.35 -15.03
N GLY A 307 -4.76 -9.74 -14.43
CA GLY A 307 -5.60 -10.40 -13.43
C GLY A 307 -6.30 -11.64 -13.97
N ILE A 308 -6.92 -11.55 -15.15
CA ILE A 308 -7.57 -12.70 -15.82
C ILE A 308 -6.54 -13.78 -16.16
N SER A 309 -5.40 -13.41 -16.75
CA SER A 309 -4.34 -14.37 -17.10
C SER A 309 -3.82 -15.13 -15.87
N LEU A 310 -3.57 -14.44 -14.75
CA LEU A 310 -3.12 -15.08 -13.51
C LEU A 310 -4.18 -15.96 -12.87
N VAL A 311 -5.46 -15.58 -12.91
CA VAL A 311 -6.55 -16.43 -12.41
C VAL A 311 -6.69 -17.69 -13.27
N SER A 312 -6.61 -17.57 -14.60
CA SER A 312 -6.68 -18.72 -15.51
C SER A 312 -5.49 -19.66 -15.31
N TYR A 313 -4.27 -19.11 -15.25
CA TYR A 313 -3.07 -19.89 -14.97
C TYR A 313 -3.14 -20.57 -13.61
N GLY A 314 -3.59 -19.83 -12.58
CA GLY A 314 -3.74 -20.39 -11.25
C GLY A 314 -4.80 -21.49 -11.18
N TYR A 315 -5.90 -21.37 -11.93
CA TYR A 315 -6.90 -22.42 -12.06
C TYR A 315 -6.32 -23.69 -12.72
N GLU A 316 -5.54 -23.53 -13.80
CA GLU A 316 -4.86 -24.63 -14.48
C GLU A 316 -3.88 -25.34 -13.53
N GLN A 317 -3.02 -24.60 -12.82
CA GLN A 317 -2.08 -25.19 -11.87
C GLN A 317 -2.80 -25.87 -10.69
N LEU A 318 -3.89 -25.28 -10.18
CA LEU A 318 -4.64 -25.83 -9.05
C LEU A 318 -5.41 -27.11 -9.41
N THR A 319 -6.08 -27.12 -10.56
CA THR A 319 -7.05 -28.17 -10.92
C THR A 319 -6.51 -29.18 -11.91
N VAL A 320 -5.75 -28.75 -12.93
CA VAL A 320 -5.28 -29.62 -14.01
C VAL A 320 -3.96 -30.28 -13.64
N THR A 321 -2.97 -29.48 -13.24
CA THR A 321 -1.63 -29.98 -12.88
C THR A 321 -1.61 -30.51 -11.45
N GLY A 322 -2.07 -29.69 -10.50
CA GLY A 322 -2.08 -30.03 -9.08
C GLY A 322 -3.16 -31.02 -8.68
N ARG A 323 -4.21 -31.18 -9.52
CA ARG A 323 -5.29 -32.15 -9.31
C ARG A 323 -5.81 -32.13 -7.88
N ILE A 324 -6.20 -30.96 -7.40
CA ILE A 324 -6.59 -30.74 -6.00
C ILE A 324 -7.69 -31.70 -5.51
N ASP A 325 -8.49 -32.25 -6.42
CA ASP A 325 -9.58 -33.20 -6.18
C ASP A 325 -9.17 -34.68 -6.32
N GLN A 326 -7.92 -34.99 -6.66
CA GLN A 326 -7.42 -36.37 -6.84
C GLN A 326 -6.42 -36.76 -5.74
N LEU A 327 -6.40 -38.03 -5.38
CA LEU A 327 -5.54 -38.58 -4.33
C LEU A 327 -4.04 -38.42 -4.62
N ASP A 328 -3.68 -38.46 -5.91
CA ASP A 328 -2.32 -38.28 -6.43
C ASP A 328 -2.02 -36.82 -6.80
N GLY A 329 -2.82 -35.88 -6.30
CA GLY A 329 -2.59 -34.45 -6.49
C GLY A 329 -1.29 -33.97 -5.86
N ASP A 330 -0.58 -33.13 -6.60
CA ASP A 330 0.65 -32.49 -6.13
C ASP A 330 0.32 -31.17 -5.44
N LEU A 331 0.61 -31.14 -4.14
CA LEU A 331 0.32 -30.01 -3.28
C LEU A 331 1.14 -28.77 -3.64
N ALA A 332 2.33 -28.92 -4.23
CA ALA A 332 3.16 -27.79 -4.67
C ALA A 332 2.46 -26.99 -5.77
N TYR A 333 1.94 -27.68 -6.78
CA TYR A 333 1.16 -27.05 -7.85
C TYR A 333 -0.16 -26.50 -7.35
N CYS A 334 -0.80 -27.14 -6.36
CA CYS A 334 -1.98 -26.59 -5.69
C CYS A 334 -1.67 -25.25 -5.00
N VAL A 335 -0.55 -25.17 -4.27
CA VAL A 335 -0.11 -23.93 -3.61
C VAL A 335 0.24 -22.85 -4.64
N LEU A 336 0.97 -23.20 -5.71
CA LEU A 336 1.28 -22.29 -6.81
C LEU A 336 0.00 -21.74 -7.46
N GLY A 337 -0.97 -22.62 -7.70
CA GLY A 337 -2.29 -22.26 -8.20
C GLY A 337 -3.02 -21.28 -7.29
N TYR A 338 -3.05 -21.56 -5.98
CA TYR A 338 -3.61 -20.66 -4.97
C TYR A 338 -2.97 -19.26 -4.99
N LEU A 339 -1.64 -19.19 -5.07
CA LEU A 339 -0.90 -17.92 -5.12
C LEU A 339 -1.28 -17.12 -6.36
N ALA A 340 -1.27 -17.76 -7.54
CA ALA A 340 -1.62 -17.13 -8.80
C ALA A 340 -3.09 -16.63 -8.81
N VAL A 341 -4.05 -17.44 -8.35
CA VAL A 341 -5.46 -17.04 -8.23
C VAL A 341 -5.62 -15.85 -7.27
N SER A 342 -4.93 -15.87 -6.13
CA SER A 342 -5.03 -14.81 -5.12
C SER A 342 -4.49 -13.47 -5.63
N VAL A 343 -3.31 -13.48 -6.28
CA VAL A 343 -2.70 -12.28 -6.87
C VAL A 343 -3.51 -11.76 -8.06
N GLY A 344 -3.99 -12.66 -8.93
CA GLY A 344 -4.86 -12.30 -10.06
C GLY A 344 -6.17 -11.66 -9.58
N SER A 345 -6.78 -12.21 -8.54
CA SER A 345 -7.98 -11.65 -7.89
C SER A 345 -7.73 -10.27 -7.30
N ALA A 346 -6.54 -10.03 -6.71
CA ALA A 346 -6.14 -8.72 -6.21
C ALA A 346 -6.07 -7.67 -7.33
N ALA A 347 -5.52 -8.03 -8.48
CA ALA A 347 -5.45 -7.14 -9.64
C ALA A 347 -6.85 -6.75 -10.14
N LEU A 348 -7.76 -7.72 -10.24
CA LEU A 348 -9.16 -7.48 -10.63
C LEU A 348 -9.91 -6.61 -9.62
N LEU A 349 -9.77 -6.88 -8.33
CA LEU A 349 -10.35 -6.06 -7.27
C LEU A 349 -9.79 -4.63 -7.29
N GLY A 350 -8.49 -4.46 -7.56
CA GLY A 350 -7.88 -3.14 -7.74
C GLY A 350 -8.52 -2.34 -8.88
N VAL A 351 -8.87 -2.99 -10.00
CA VAL A 351 -9.61 -2.36 -11.11
C VAL A 351 -11.02 -1.94 -10.69
N ILE A 352 -11.75 -2.82 -9.99
CA ILE A 352 -13.11 -2.53 -9.50
C ILE A 352 -13.10 -1.35 -8.53
N VAL A 353 -12.19 -1.37 -7.55
CA VAL A 353 -12.04 -0.28 -6.57
C VAL A 353 -11.67 1.04 -7.25
N SER A 354 -10.79 0.99 -8.26
CA SER A 354 -10.43 2.17 -9.05
C SER A 354 -11.64 2.78 -9.79
N LEU A 355 -12.50 1.94 -10.36
CA LEU A 355 -13.73 2.37 -11.04
C LEU A 355 -14.74 2.98 -10.05
N ALA A 356 -14.92 2.34 -8.89
CA ALA A 356 -15.78 2.82 -7.83
C ALA A 356 -15.30 4.17 -7.27
N ALA A 357 -14.00 4.29 -6.99
CA ALA A 357 -13.38 5.52 -6.52
C ALA A 357 -13.54 6.67 -7.52
N GLN A 358 -13.44 6.40 -8.82
CA GLN A 358 -13.70 7.42 -9.85
C GLN A 358 -15.15 7.92 -9.79
N LYS A 359 -16.14 7.03 -9.73
CA LYS A 359 -17.57 7.40 -9.64
C LYS A 359 -17.86 8.24 -8.39
N LEU A 360 -17.28 7.86 -7.25
CA LEU A 360 -17.41 8.61 -6.00
C LEU A 360 -16.77 10.00 -6.10
N SER A 361 -15.57 10.09 -6.69
CA SER A 361 -14.86 11.38 -6.86
C SER A 361 -15.55 12.34 -7.84
N THR A 362 -16.29 11.82 -8.83
CA THR A 362 -17.10 12.66 -9.72
C THR A 362 -18.34 13.21 -9.04
N SER A 363 -18.82 12.57 -7.96
CA SER A 363 -19.99 13.02 -7.20
C SER A 363 -19.68 14.14 -6.20
N THR A 364 -18.42 14.27 -5.76
CA THR A 364 -18.02 15.25 -4.73
C THR A 364 -17.37 16.51 -5.28
N LYS A 365 -17.06 16.55 -6.59
CA LYS A 365 -16.62 17.81 -7.21
C LYS A 365 -17.83 18.75 -7.30
N PRO A 366 -17.77 19.96 -6.73
CA PRO A 366 -18.84 20.93 -6.87
C PRO A 366 -19.08 21.12 -8.36
N LYS A 367 -20.33 20.88 -8.78
CA LYS A 367 -20.78 21.07 -10.15
C LYS A 367 -20.54 22.55 -10.44
N THR A 368 -19.46 22.88 -11.14
CA THR A 368 -19.17 24.25 -11.58
C THR A 368 -20.26 24.63 -12.58
N THR A 369 -21.38 25.13 -12.07
CA THR A 369 -22.46 25.76 -12.82
C THR A 369 -22.02 27.14 -13.26
N THR A 370 -21.02 27.18 -14.13
CA THR A 370 -20.79 28.30 -15.05
C THR A 370 -20.15 27.71 -16.28
N ALA A 371 -20.92 27.73 -17.36
CA ALA A 371 -20.53 27.35 -18.71
C ALA A 371 -19.45 28.31 -19.25
N ASN A 372 -18.24 28.22 -18.73
CA ASN A 372 -17.07 28.60 -19.51
C ASN A 372 -16.53 27.31 -20.13
N LYS A 373 -16.84 27.13 -21.42
CA LYS A 373 -16.17 26.17 -22.28
C LYS A 373 -14.67 26.22 -21.94
N PRO A 374 -14.03 25.13 -21.54
CA PRO A 374 -12.57 25.09 -21.53
C PRO A 374 -12.17 25.32 -23.00
N ASN A 375 -11.69 26.52 -23.29
CA ASN A 375 -11.12 26.83 -24.58
C ASN A 375 -10.07 25.77 -24.89
N SER A 376 -10.21 25.16 -26.06
CA SER A 376 -9.22 24.42 -26.83
C SER A 376 -8.11 23.75 -26.03
N LYS A 377 -8.11 22.40 -26.00
CA LYS A 377 -6.93 21.61 -25.60
C LYS A 377 -5.72 22.14 -26.37
N MET A 378 -4.79 22.80 -25.69
CA MET A 378 -3.52 23.27 -26.29
C MET A 378 -2.75 22.07 -26.84
N SER A 379 -2.26 22.22 -28.06
CA SER A 379 -1.36 21.27 -28.71
C SER A 379 -0.01 21.23 -27.98
N TYR A 380 0.68 20.09 -27.98
CA TYR A 380 2.03 19.92 -27.40
C TYR A 380 3.04 20.95 -27.93
N ALA A 381 2.95 21.30 -29.23
CA ALA A 381 3.79 22.34 -29.82
C ALA A 381 3.50 23.73 -29.24
N GLN A 382 2.26 23.96 -28.81
CA GLN A 382 1.84 25.21 -28.17
C GLN A 382 2.31 25.24 -26.70
N ALA A 383 2.29 24.10 -26.00
CA ALA A 383 2.81 23.98 -24.64
C ALA A 383 4.35 24.11 -24.56
N CYS A 384 5.09 23.61 -25.56
CA CYS A 384 6.55 23.73 -25.63
C CYS A 384 7.04 25.10 -26.13
N GLY A 385 6.14 25.92 -26.69
CA GLY A 385 6.45 27.27 -27.18
C GLY A 385 6.04 28.41 -26.24
N MET A 386 5.45 28.09 -25.09
CA MET A 386 5.07 29.09 -24.09
C MET A 386 6.27 29.40 -23.19
N GLU A 387 6.66 30.67 -23.13
CA GLU A 387 7.52 31.16 -22.06
C GLU A 387 6.78 31.01 -20.71
N ALA A 388 7.51 30.88 -19.60
CA ALA A 388 6.94 30.56 -18.29
C ALA A 388 5.84 31.54 -17.84
N ASP A 389 5.87 32.77 -18.35
CA ASP A 389 4.90 33.84 -18.05
C ASP A 389 3.57 33.66 -18.79
N ASP A 390 3.54 32.94 -19.92
CA ASP A 390 2.30 32.70 -20.69
C ASP A 390 1.46 31.55 -20.13
N ALA A 391 2.08 30.63 -19.35
CA ALA A 391 1.44 29.40 -18.88
C ALA A 391 0.43 29.62 -17.75
N ILE A 392 0.47 30.77 -17.08
CA ILE A 392 -0.41 31.09 -15.97
C ILE A 392 -1.37 32.17 -16.43
N GLY A 393 -2.50 31.75 -16.99
CA GLY A 393 -3.53 32.67 -17.46
C GLY A 393 -3.90 33.68 -16.36
N THR A 394 -3.49 34.94 -16.56
CA THR A 394 -3.82 36.06 -15.68
C THR A 394 -5.33 36.16 -15.56
N ARG A 395 -5.85 36.15 -14.32
CA ARG A 395 -7.28 36.30 -14.08
C ARG A 395 -7.58 37.76 -13.78
N ARG A 396 -8.66 38.29 -14.34
CA ARG A 396 -9.12 39.63 -13.96
C ARG A 396 -9.47 39.64 -12.48
N TYR A 397 -8.96 40.60 -11.72
CA TYR A 397 -9.30 40.77 -10.31
C TYR A 397 -10.80 41.03 -10.17
N VAL A 398 -11.49 40.18 -9.41
CA VAL A 398 -12.91 40.35 -9.08
C VAL A 398 -13.00 40.84 -7.64
N GLN A 399 -13.51 42.05 -7.49
CA GLN A 399 -13.65 42.70 -6.19
C GLN A 399 -14.71 41.99 -5.33
N LYS A 400 -14.32 41.64 -4.10
CA LYS A 400 -15.25 41.16 -3.06
C LYS A 400 -16.19 42.31 -2.71
N GLN A 401 -17.49 42.12 -2.87
CA GLN A 401 -18.48 43.12 -2.48
C GLN A 401 -18.69 43.01 -0.97
N LEU A 402 -18.33 44.08 -0.25
CA LEU A 402 -18.48 44.14 1.20
C LEU A 402 -19.72 44.96 1.56
N SER A 403 -20.48 44.48 2.56
CA SER A 403 -21.65 45.18 3.06
C SER A 403 -21.73 45.04 4.59
N ILE A 404 -22.04 46.14 5.27
CA ILE A 404 -22.29 46.12 6.71
C ILE A 404 -23.71 45.62 6.92
N SER A 405 -23.87 44.63 7.81
CA SER A 405 -25.16 44.02 8.12
C SER A 405 -25.43 44.04 9.63
N ASP A 406 -26.68 44.07 10.03
CA ASP A 406 -27.08 44.02 11.46
C ASP A 406 -27.07 42.58 12.03
N ARG A 407 -26.58 41.60 11.27
CA ARG A 407 -26.50 40.20 11.74
C ARG A 407 -25.41 40.07 12.79
N SER A 408 -25.58 39.20 13.77
CA SER A 408 -24.50 38.88 14.70
C SER A 408 -23.40 38.07 13.99
N PRO A 409 -22.10 38.35 14.24
CA PRO A 409 -21.00 37.57 13.68
C PRO A 409 -20.94 36.17 14.29
N SER A 410 -20.12 35.27 13.73
CA SER A 410 -19.92 33.93 14.31
C SER A 410 -19.32 34.02 15.72
N GLY A 411 -19.50 32.98 16.54
CA GLY A 411 -19.04 32.99 17.93
C GLY A 411 -17.53 33.26 18.09
N ARG A 412 -16.70 32.72 17.19
CA ARG A 412 -15.23 32.93 17.19
C ARG A 412 -14.86 34.36 16.81
N VAL A 413 -15.52 34.90 15.79
CA VAL A 413 -15.33 36.30 15.34
C VAL A 413 -15.74 37.25 16.45
N ASN A 414 -16.87 36.98 17.12
CA ASN A 414 -17.34 37.80 18.23
C ASN A 414 -16.37 37.79 19.42
N GLU A 415 -15.79 36.63 19.77
CA GLU A 415 -14.81 36.53 20.86
C GLU A 415 -13.55 37.37 20.59
N ALA A 416 -13.01 37.30 19.36
CA ALA A 416 -11.85 38.10 18.97
C ALA A 416 -12.17 39.60 18.93
N ALA A 417 -13.35 39.95 18.41
CA ALA A 417 -13.83 41.33 18.40
C ALA A 417 -14.00 41.93 19.81
N GLU A 418 -14.51 41.14 20.76
CA GLU A 418 -14.63 41.55 22.17
C GLU A 418 -13.26 41.78 22.83
N LYS A 419 -12.22 41.02 22.46
CA LYS A 419 -10.85 41.28 22.89
C LYS A 419 -10.36 42.62 22.35
N LEU A 420 -10.60 42.93 21.07
CA LEU A 420 -10.24 44.23 20.47
C LEU A 420 -10.94 45.41 21.16
N VAL A 421 -12.21 45.27 21.57
CA VAL A 421 -12.91 46.32 22.32
C VAL A 421 -12.18 46.65 23.63
N LYS A 422 -11.61 45.66 24.32
CA LYS A 422 -10.83 45.88 25.56
C LYS A 422 -9.55 46.68 25.31
N VAL A 423 -8.99 46.59 24.11
CA VAL A 423 -7.80 47.33 23.66
C VAL A 423 -8.15 48.76 23.20
N GLY A 424 -9.44 49.11 23.15
CA GLY A 424 -9.93 50.43 22.76
C GLY A 424 -10.37 50.55 21.30
N PHE A 425 -10.66 49.43 20.63
CA PHE A 425 -11.37 49.46 19.34
C PHE A 425 -12.87 49.72 19.53
N SER A 426 -13.50 50.26 18.49
CA SER A 426 -14.94 50.50 18.43
C SER A 426 -15.75 49.20 18.49
N VAL A 427 -17.06 49.35 18.71
CA VAL A 427 -18.00 48.21 18.73
C VAL A 427 -17.97 47.49 17.38
N PRO A 428 -17.87 46.14 17.33
CA PRO A 428 -17.80 45.41 16.08
C PRO A 428 -19.05 45.60 15.22
N LYS A 429 -18.83 45.96 13.96
CA LYS A 429 -19.87 45.97 12.92
C LYS A 429 -19.72 44.71 12.08
N THR A 430 -20.81 43.99 11.84
CA THR A 430 -20.73 42.75 11.07
C THR A 430 -20.57 43.03 9.59
N LEU A 431 -19.56 42.43 9.00
CA LEU A 431 -19.19 42.56 7.61
C LEU A 431 -19.63 41.30 6.86
N THR A 432 -20.55 41.45 5.91
CA THR A 432 -20.91 40.37 4.99
C THR A 432 -20.20 40.60 3.67
N GLY A 433 -19.29 39.68 3.33
CA GLY A 433 -18.57 39.68 2.07
C GLY A 433 -19.14 38.67 1.09
N ARG A 434 -19.39 39.10 -0.15
CA ARG A 434 -19.81 38.21 -1.23
C ARG A 434 -18.66 38.01 -2.21
N SER A 435 -18.19 36.77 -2.31
CA SER A 435 -17.21 36.30 -3.29
C SER A 435 -17.87 35.36 -4.30
N ALA A 436 -17.16 35.03 -5.38
CA ALA A 436 -17.56 33.96 -6.30
C ALA A 436 -17.60 32.59 -5.61
N GLU A 437 -16.84 32.41 -4.53
CA GLU A 437 -16.70 31.15 -3.79
C GLU A 437 -17.76 30.97 -2.69
N GLY A 438 -18.42 32.06 -2.27
CA GLY A 438 -19.42 32.01 -1.21
C GLY A 438 -19.69 33.35 -0.54
N VAL A 439 -20.48 33.29 0.53
CA VAL A 439 -20.74 34.43 1.42
C VAL A 439 -19.94 34.22 2.69
N SER A 440 -19.01 35.12 2.96
CA SER A 440 -18.24 35.18 4.20
C SER A 440 -18.88 36.13 5.19
N ILE A 441 -18.90 35.77 6.47
CA ILE A 441 -19.37 36.63 7.55
C ILE A 441 -18.18 36.93 8.47
N GLY A 442 -17.92 38.20 8.70
CA GLY A 442 -16.86 38.69 9.57
C GLY A 442 -17.30 39.90 10.40
N SER A 443 -16.35 40.57 11.03
CA SER A 443 -16.53 41.84 11.71
C SER A 443 -15.48 42.85 11.30
N VAL A 444 -15.84 44.13 11.34
CA VAL A 444 -14.94 45.26 11.13
C VAL A 444 -15.01 46.21 12.32
N GLN A 445 -13.85 46.69 12.77
CA GLN A 445 -13.68 47.61 13.89
C GLN A 445 -12.68 48.71 13.55
N LEU A 446 -12.81 49.86 14.20
CA LEU A 446 -11.95 51.03 14.05
C LEU A 446 -11.29 51.33 15.40
N GLY A 447 -10.00 51.59 15.43
CA GLY A 447 -9.29 51.87 16.68
C GLY A 447 -8.04 52.72 16.48
N CYS A 448 -7.34 52.96 17.59
CA CYS A 448 -6.13 53.79 17.65
C CYS A 448 -6.36 55.21 17.09
N GLN A 449 -7.26 55.98 17.70
CA GLN A 449 -7.66 57.33 17.22
C GLN A 449 -8.06 57.31 15.74
N ASP A 450 -8.85 56.30 15.38
CA ASP A 450 -9.39 56.11 14.04
C ASP A 450 -8.33 55.88 12.95
N MET A 451 -7.13 55.43 13.29
CA MET A 451 -6.04 55.19 12.34
C MET A 451 -5.86 53.73 11.90
N VAL A 452 -6.48 52.79 12.62
CA VAL A 452 -6.33 51.35 12.35
C VAL A 452 -7.69 50.69 12.16
N VAL A 453 -7.91 50.09 11.00
CA VAL A 453 -9.07 49.24 10.72
C VAL A 453 -8.70 47.79 10.94
N VAL A 454 -9.54 47.04 11.65
CA VAL A 454 -9.37 45.60 11.84
C VAL A 454 -10.54 44.86 11.22
N GLU A 455 -10.24 43.94 10.31
CA GLU A 455 -11.19 42.99 9.74
C GLU A 455 -10.92 41.61 10.31
N THR A 456 -11.97 40.95 10.80
CA THR A 456 -11.90 39.59 11.34
C THR A 456 -12.88 38.72 10.58
N GLU A 457 -12.40 37.66 9.93
CA GLU A 457 -13.20 36.77 9.09
C GLU A 457 -13.06 35.32 9.57
N ASP A 458 -14.19 34.60 9.63
CA ASP A 458 -14.20 33.15 9.85
C ASP A 458 -14.15 32.46 8.49
N THR A 459 -12.97 31.95 8.12
CA THR A 459 -12.81 31.10 6.93
C THR A 459 -12.92 29.64 7.35
N ASP A 460 -13.33 28.73 6.43
CA ASP A 460 -13.82 27.35 6.66
C ASP A 460 -13.09 26.43 7.67
N ASP A 461 -11.96 26.84 8.26
CA ASP A 461 -11.34 26.20 9.43
C ASP A 461 -10.63 27.18 10.41
N GLU A 462 -10.42 28.45 10.05
CA GLU A 462 -9.55 29.38 10.79
C GLU A 462 -10.08 30.81 10.84
N LEU A 463 -9.84 31.43 11.99
CA LEU A 463 -10.11 32.84 12.22
C LEU A 463 -8.95 33.65 11.62
N GLN A 464 -9.23 34.47 10.61
CA GLN A 464 -8.24 35.37 10.04
C GLN A 464 -8.51 36.78 10.51
N MET A 465 -7.48 37.43 11.06
CA MET A 465 -7.51 38.85 11.41
C MET A 465 -6.56 39.62 10.51
N ARG A 466 -7.01 40.78 10.06
CA ARG A 466 -6.26 41.69 9.22
C ARG A 466 -6.35 43.10 9.77
N MET A 467 -5.19 43.70 10.02
CA MET A 467 -5.09 45.10 10.44
C MET A 467 -4.59 45.96 9.30
N ILE A 468 -5.23 47.10 9.10
CA ILE A 468 -5.04 47.98 7.95
C ILE A 468 -4.79 49.40 8.45
N SER A 469 -3.67 49.97 8.00
CA SER A 469 -3.36 51.40 8.12
C SER A 469 -3.01 51.96 6.75
N ILE A 470 -3.27 53.25 6.51
CA ILE A 470 -2.93 53.91 5.25
C ILE A 470 -2.15 55.19 5.57
N LEU A 471 -1.03 55.41 4.87
CA LEU A 471 -0.23 56.63 5.00
C LEU A 471 -0.75 57.72 4.05
N GLU A 472 -0.45 58.98 4.35
CA GLU A 472 -0.91 60.15 3.57
C GLU A 472 -0.40 60.11 2.12
N ASP A 473 0.71 59.45 1.83
CA ASP A 473 1.22 59.24 0.48
C ASP A 473 0.51 58.12 -0.30
N GLY A 474 -0.45 57.43 0.32
CA GLY A 474 -1.25 56.35 -0.25
C GLY A 474 -0.72 54.94 0.03
N LEU A 475 0.46 54.79 0.65
CA LEU A 475 0.98 53.46 0.98
C LEU A 475 0.09 52.77 2.02
N THR A 476 -0.46 51.60 1.66
CA THR A 476 -1.28 50.79 2.58
C THR A 476 -0.42 49.77 3.31
N LEU A 477 -0.56 49.69 4.63
CA LEU A 477 0.07 48.67 5.47
C LEU A 477 -0.97 47.65 5.91
N ILE A 478 -0.67 46.36 5.69
CA ILE A 478 -1.55 45.24 5.99
C ILE A 478 -0.81 44.25 6.88
N THR A 479 -1.29 44.02 8.10
CA THR A 479 -0.77 42.95 8.97
C THR A 479 -1.80 41.84 9.07
N LEU A 480 -1.38 40.61 8.79
CA LEU A 480 -2.23 39.42 8.83
C LEU A 480 -1.91 38.59 10.07
N SER A 481 -2.92 37.97 10.67
CA SER A 481 -2.73 36.87 11.62
C SER A 481 -2.13 35.65 10.90
N PRO A 482 -1.44 34.75 11.61
CA PRO A 482 -0.87 33.55 11.01
C PRO A 482 -1.99 32.59 10.54
N GLY A 483 -2.34 32.67 9.26
CA GLY A 483 -3.27 31.74 8.62
C GLY A 483 -2.56 30.57 7.93
N ARG A 484 -3.30 29.50 7.61
CA ARG A 484 -2.83 28.37 6.78
C ARG A 484 -2.40 28.76 5.36
N CYS A 485 -2.75 29.95 4.88
CA CYS A 485 -2.31 30.38 3.56
C CYS A 485 -0.80 30.60 3.57
N SER A 486 -0.10 29.90 2.67
CA SER A 486 1.34 30.00 2.42
C SER A 486 1.71 31.36 1.82
N VAL A 487 1.47 32.42 2.56
CA VAL A 487 1.89 33.78 2.23
C VAL A 487 3.28 33.99 2.80
N ALA A 488 4.16 34.69 2.08
CA ALA A 488 5.48 35.02 2.60
C ALA A 488 5.37 35.87 3.88
N GLU A 489 6.36 35.80 4.77
CA GLU A 489 6.28 36.49 6.06
C GLU A 489 6.16 38.02 5.91
N LYS A 490 6.84 38.63 4.94
CA LYS A 490 6.86 40.08 4.71
C LYS A 490 7.10 40.41 3.25
N ARG A 491 6.31 41.33 2.67
CA ARG A 491 6.50 41.84 1.30
C ARG A 491 6.26 43.34 1.23
N LEU A 492 7.11 44.03 0.48
CA LEU A 492 6.95 45.44 0.15
C LEU A 492 6.69 45.55 -1.36
N GLY A 493 5.44 45.77 -1.75
CA GLY A 493 5.08 46.07 -3.13
C GLY A 493 5.16 47.57 -3.42
N THR A 494 4.89 47.93 -4.68
CA THR A 494 4.81 49.34 -5.09
C THR A 494 3.61 50.07 -4.45
N SER A 495 2.50 49.36 -4.28
CA SER A 495 1.23 49.94 -3.81
C SER A 495 1.03 49.81 -2.28
N GLY A 496 1.81 48.97 -1.62
CA GLY A 496 1.63 48.71 -0.19
C GLY A 496 2.67 47.79 0.41
N TYR A 497 2.53 47.57 1.71
CA TYR A 497 3.36 46.68 2.50
C TYR A 497 2.45 45.69 3.22
N TYR A 498 2.78 44.40 3.18
CA TYR A 498 2.12 43.44 4.05
C TYR A 498 3.12 42.63 4.87
N SER A 499 2.67 42.21 6.06
CA SER A 499 3.41 41.30 6.94
C SER A 499 2.48 40.31 7.63
N VAL A 500 3.02 39.15 8.01
CA VAL A 500 2.33 38.15 8.81
C VAL A 500 2.88 38.23 10.23
N CYS A 501 2.00 38.38 11.22
CA CYS A 501 2.36 38.32 12.62
C CYS A 501 2.54 36.84 13.02
N PRO A 502 3.50 36.51 13.90
CA PRO A 502 3.66 35.13 14.38
C PRO A 502 2.58 34.69 15.38
N SER A 503 1.71 35.59 15.84
CA SER A 503 0.69 35.33 16.87
C SER A 503 -0.72 35.63 16.35
N ASP A 504 -1.68 34.77 16.73
CA ASP A 504 -3.12 34.98 16.54
C ASP A 504 -3.76 35.83 17.64
N ASP A 505 -3.00 36.27 18.65
CA ASP A 505 -3.53 37.10 19.73
C ASP A 505 -3.77 38.54 19.24
N PRO A 506 -5.00 39.09 19.31
CA PRO A 506 -5.32 40.42 18.80
C PRO A 506 -4.45 41.53 19.39
N GLU A 507 -4.05 41.43 20.66
CA GLU A 507 -3.19 42.41 21.33
C GLU A 507 -1.78 42.42 20.75
N VAL A 508 -1.20 41.23 20.55
CA VAL A 508 0.12 41.07 19.95
C VAL A 508 0.09 41.53 18.49
N LEU A 509 -0.94 41.13 17.73
CA LEU A 509 -1.16 41.54 16.35
C LEU A 509 -1.22 43.07 16.22
N PHE A 510 -1.92 43.74 17.14
CA PHE A 510 -2.05 45.19 17.19
C PHE A 510 -0.73 45.90 17.49
N SER A 511 -0.01 45.45 18.52
CA SER A 511 1.30 46.01 18.86
C SER A 511 2.29 45.91 17.70
N PHE A 512 2.32 44.75 17.03
CA PHE A 512 3.16 44.50 15.86
C PHE A 512 2.77 45.35 14.66
N HIS A 513 1.45 45.53 14.41
CA HIS A 513 0.96 46.40 13.35
C HIS A 513 1.36 47.87 13.59
N LEU A 514 1.21 48.38 14.81
CA LEU A 514 1.58 49.76 15.16
C LEU A 514 3.08 50.01 15.00
N GLU A 515 3.94 49.08 15.45
CA GLU A 515 5.38 49.19 15.31
C GLU A 515 5.79 49.35 13.83
N GLN A 516 5.17 48.54 12.95
CA GLN A 516 5.43 48.62 11.52
C GLN A 516 4.90 49.90 10.88
N THR A 517 3.69 50.30 11.23
CA THR A 517 3.05 51.52 10.72
C THR A 517 3.86 52.76 11.12
N VAL A 518 4.26 52.88 12.38
CA VAL A 518 5.10 54.00 12.85
C VAL A 518 6.47 53.99 12.18
N SER A 519 7.15 52.84 12.15
CA SER A 519 8.46 52.71 11.46
C SER A 519 8.36 53.14 9.99
N MET A 520 7.31 52.75 9.27
CA MET A 520 7.15 53.11 7.86
C MET A 520 6.77 54.58 7.67
N ALA A 521 5.91 55.12 8.53
CA ALA A 521 5.54 56.53 8.53
C ALA A 521 6.76 57.43 8.75
N GLU A 522 7.60 57.11 9.75
CA GLU A 522 8.84 57.82 10.05
C GLU A 522 9.85 57.76 8.89
N LYS A 523 10.09 56.55 8.35
CA LYS A 523 11.01 56.34 7.22
C LYS A 523 10.62 57.17 6.01
N ARG A 524 9.32 57.32 5.77
CA ARG A 524 8.75 58.05 4.62
C ARG A 524 8.45 59.52 4.91
N LYS A 525 8.60 59.96 6.17
CA LYS A 525 8.26 61.32 6.63
C LYS A 525 6.82 61.71 6.27
N THR A 526 5.90 60.78 6.50
CA THR A 526 4.47 60.94 6.21
C THR A 526 3.64 60.67 7.47
N VAL A 527 2.36 61.01 7.44
CA VAL A 527 1.43 60.85 8.56
C VAL A 527 0.47 59.71 8.25
N ILE A 528 -0.04 59.04 9.29
CA ILE A 528 -1.07 58.01 9.16
C ILE A 528 -2.43 58.72 8.92
N VAL A 529 -3.25 58.19 8.02
CA VAL A 529 -4.57 58.72 7.70
C VAL A 529 -5.57 58.26 8.76
N SER A 530 -6.37 59.19 9.29
CA SER A 530 -7.54 58.88 10.12
C SER A 530 -8.75 58.55 9.25
N PHE A 531 -9.55 57.57 9.66
CA PHE A 531 -10.70 57.04 8.94
C PHE A 531 -12.02 57.44 9.62
N ASP A 532 -13.05 57.70 8.83
CA ASP A 532 -14.40 57.78 9.38
C ASP A 532 -15.05 56.40 9.44
N GLU A 533 -15.99 56.20 10.36
CA GLU A 533 -16.75 54.95 10.43
C GLU A 533 -17.51 54.62 9.14
N ALA A 534 -17.85 55.63 8.34
CA ALA A 534 -18.50 55.47 7.04
C ALA A 534 -17.56 54.89 5.97
N GLU A 535 -16.25 54.99 6.17
CA GLU A 535 -15.22 54.57 5.21
C GLU A 535 -14.73 53.14 5.44
N LEU A 536 -15.18 52.45 6.49
CA LEU A 536 -14.65 51.13 6.86
C LEU A 536 -14.72 50.11 5.71
N THR A 537 -15.85 50.09 4.99
CA THR A 537 -16.04 49.23 3.83
C THR A 537 -15.08 49.61 2.70
N ASP A 538 -14.93 50.91 2.42
CA ASP A 538 -14.03 51.41 1.38
C ASP A 538 -12.57 51.06 1.66
N VAL A 539 -12.14 51.20 2.93
CA VAL A 539 -10.78 50.84 3.38
C VAL A 539 -10.53 49.35 3.22
N CYS A 540 -11.47 48.49 3.61
CA CYS A 540 -11.33 47.04 3.47
C CYS A 540 -11.27 46.61 1.99
N GLU A 541 -12.12 47.16 1.13
CA GLU A 541 -12.11 46.87 -0.30
C GLU A 541 -10.83 47.36 -0.99
N PHE A 542 -10.36 48.55 -0.61
CA PHE A 542 -9.09 49.10 -1.10
C PHE A 542 -7.91 48.23 -0.66
N ALA A 543 -7.84 47.85 0.62
CA ALA A 543 -6.78 46.99 1.14
C ALA A 543 -6.78 45.60 0.47
N ASN A 544 -7.94 45.01 0.19
CA ASN A 544 -8.04 43.76 -0.58
C ASN A 544 -7.39 43.88 -1.96
N ARG A 545 -7.63 44.99 -2.66
CA ARG A 545 -7.04 45.24 -3.98
C ARG A 545 -5.52 45.43 -3.89
N ILE A 546 -5.04 46.19 -2.90
CA ILE A 546 -3.60 46.37 -2.67
C ILE A 546 -2.93 45.05 -2.33
N PHE A 547 -3.55 44.22 -1.50
CA PHE A 547 -3.02 42.91 -1.13
C PHE A 547 -2.88 42.00 -2.35
N ALA A 548 -3.89 41.96 -3.23
CA ALA A 548 -3.84 41.21 -4.48
C ALA A 548 -2.72 41.71 -5.43
N ASP A 549 -2.45 43.02 -5.43
CA ASP A 549 -1.37 43.63 -6.23
C ASP A 549 0.00 43.21 -5.71
N ILE A 550 0.22 43.29 -4.40
CA ILE A 550 1.48 42.83 -3.82
C ILE A 550 1.67 41.34 -4.11
N GLN A 551 0.65 40.50 -3.93
CA GLN A 551 0.75 39.07 -4.28
C GLN A 551 1.10 38.84 -5.75
N THR A 552 0.57 39.67 -6.66
CA THR A 552 0.86 39.58 -8.10
C THR A 552 2.31 39.96 -8.42
N GLN A 553 2.83 41.01 -7.79
CA GLN A 553 4.23 41.45 -7.98
C GLN A 553 5.26 40.41 -7.54
N TYR A 554 4.91 39.55 -6.58
CA TYR A 554 5.78 38.50 -6.06
C TYR A 554 5.46 37.09 -6.61
N GLY A 555 4.58 36.98 -7.61
CA GLY A 555 4.20 35.70 -8.24
C GLY A 555 3.42 34.75 -7.33
N GLU A 556 2.87 35.26 -6.22
CA GLU A 556 2.04 34.52 -5.27
C GLU A 556 0.60 34.37 -5.80
N ALA A 557 0.17 35.33 -6.63
CA ALA A 557 -1.07 35.29 -7.40
C ALA A 557 -0.88 35.89 -8.80
N TYR A 558 -1.87 35.72 -9.68
CA TYR A 558 -1.81 36.19 -11.07
C TYR A 558 -3.09 36.95 -11.42
N PHE A 559 -3.18 38.17 -10.89
CA PHE A 559 -4.34 39.04 -11.09
C PHE A 559 -4.02 40.19 -12.03
N GLU A 560 -4.92 40.45 -12.99
CA GLU A 560 -4.94 41.71 -13.72
C GLU A 560 -5.75 42.73 -12.89
N ILE A 561 -5.04 43.67 -12.27
CA ILE A 561 -5.62 44.65 -11.35
C ILE A 561 -5.69 45.99 -12.06
N GLY A 562 -6.90 46.34 -12.50
CA GLY A 562 -7.17 47.65 -13.08
C GLY A 562 -7.39 48.75 -12.03
N ASP A 563 -7.47 49.98 -12.52
CA ASP A 563 -7.78 51.17 -11.72
C ASP A 563 -9.12 51.03 -10.99
N ALA A 564 -9.20 51.55 -9.77
CA ALA A 564 -10.43 51.56 -8.99
C ALA A 564 -10.46 52.71 -7.96
N ARG A 565 -11.66 53.02 -7.49
CA ARG A 565 -11.91 54.05 -6.48
C ARG A 565 -12.82 53.51 -5.39
N HIS A 566 -12.43 53.71 -4.14
CA HIS A 566 -13.17 53.32 -2.93
C HIS A 566 -13.25 54.57 -2.05
N GLY A 567 -14.37 55.28 -2.08
CA GLY A 567 -14.49 56.61 -1.45
C GLY A 567 -13.42 57.60 -1.91
N ARG A 568 -12.55 58.03 -0.98
CA ARG A 568 -11.39 58.90 -1.25
C ARG A 568 -10.10 58.14 -1.59
N PHE A 569 -10.08 56.82 -1.42
CA PHE A 569 -8.94 55.95 -1.76
C PHE A 569 -8.99 55.58 -3.25
N ARG A 570 -7.83 55.58 -3.91
CA ARG A 570 -7.69 55.30 -5.34
C ARG A 570 -6.57 54.30 -5.56
N TYR A 571 -6.80 53.39 -6.49
CA TYR A 571 -5.80 52.46 -7.01
C TYR A 571 -5.50 52.79 -8.48
N PRO A 572 -4.23 52.92 -8.90
CA PRO A 572 -3.00 52.87 -8.09
C PRO A 572 -2.97 53.96 -7.00
N PRO A 573 -2.25 53.73 -5.88
CA PRO A 573 -2.23 54.66 -4.75
C PRO A 573 -1.84 56.09 -5.15
N GLN A 574 -2.60 57.04 -4.63
CA GLN A 574 -2.35 58.48 -4.76
C GLN A 574 -2.33 59.10 -3.37
N PRO A 575 -1.63 60.25 -3.18
CA PRO A 575 -1.66 60.97 -1.91
C PRO A 575 -3.09 61.30 -1.47
N ILE A 576 -3.41 60.99 -0.22
CA ILE A 576 -4.74 61.11 0.37
C ILE A 576 -4.78 62.40 1.18
N ARG A 577 -5.73 63.29 0.88
CA ARG A 577 -5.92 64.49 1.70
C ARG A 577 -6.55 64.10 3.03
N GLN A 578 -5.89 64.44 4.13
CA GLN A 578 -6.53 64.39 5.44
C GLN A 578 -7.75 65.32 5.45
N GLU A 579 -8.88 64.80 5.92
CA GLU A 579 -9.96 65.68 6.30
C GLU A 579 -9.48 66.44 7.53
N LYS A 580 -9.46 67.77 7.46
CA LYS A 580 -9.22 68.58 8.65
C LYS A 580 -10.32 68.20 9.63
N SER A 581 -9.99 67.44 10.66
CA SER A 581 -10.94 67.11 11.72
C SER A 581 -11.54 68.45 12.16
N LYS A 582 -12.86 68.61 12.02
CA LYS A 582 -13.53 69.77 12.57
C LYS A 582 -13.18 69.78 14.05
N ALA A 583 -12.33 70.71 14.47
CA ALA A 583 -11.91 70.83 15.86
C ALA A 583 -13.17 70.87 16.72
N SER A 584 -13.40 69.80 17.47
CA SER A 584 -14.52 69.63 18.39
C SER A 584 -14.23 70.27 19.74
#